data_AF-A0AAW4KS15-F1
#
_entry.id   AF-A0AAW4KS15-F1
#
_cell.length_a   1.000
_cell.length_b   1.000
_cell.length_c   1.000
_cell.angle_alpha   90.00
_cell.angle_beta   90.00
_cell.angle_gamma   90.00
#
_symmetry.space_group_name_H-M   'P 1'
#
loop_
_entity.id
_entity.type
_entity.pdbx_description
1 polymer ?
#
loop_
_entity_poly.entity_id
_entity_poly.type
_entity_poly.pdbx_seq_one_letter_code
_entity_poly.pdbx_strand_id
1 'polypeptide(L)'
;AHGLCFSVQPGVPAPPSLVNIYKELKRDLNIDIPNHGYLQSWADQGVLMLNTTMTVERANANAHAGKGWQFFTDRIIEVVSEHQPHLVFL
;
A
#
# COMPACT_ATOMS: atom_id res chain seq x y z
N ALA A 1 3.44 -10.74 2.62
CA ALA A 1 2.62 -9.54 2.83
C ALA A 1 2.31 -9.43 4.31
N HIS A 2 2.21 -8.21 4.86
CA HIS A 2 1.94 -8.00 6.29
C HIS A 2 0.76 -7.05 6.56
N GLY A 3 -0.06 -6.77 5.54
CA GLY A 3 -1.29 -5.98 5.67
C GLY A 3 -1.24 -4.59 5.04
N LEU A 4 -0.06 -4.02 4.82
CA LEU A 4 0.12 -2.73 4.11
C LEU A 4 0.34 -2.95 2.61
N CYS A 5 -0.28 -2.14 1.76
CA CYS A 5 -0.04 -2.20 0.31
C CYS A 5 1.43 -1.87 -0.02
N PHE A 6 2.00 -2.58 -1.01
CA PHE A 6 3.41 -2.52 -1.44
C PHE A 6 4.48 -2.90 -0.40
N SER A 7 4.20 -2.83 0.90
CA SER A 7 5.20 -3.05 1.95
C SER A 7 5.56 -4.53 2.14
N VAL A 8 6.83 -4.77 2.46
CA VAL A 8 7.38 -6.07 2.87
C VAL A 8 8.00 -5.97 4.26
N GLN A 9 8.12 -7.11 4.95
CA GLN A 9 8.74 -7.14 6.28
C GLN A 9 10.26 -6.83 6.20
N PRO A 10 10.88 -6.36 7.30
CA PRO A 10 12.32 -6.18 7.36
C PRO A 10 13.10 -7.45 6.96
N GLY A 11 14.21 -7.28 6.24
CA GLY A 11 15.01 -8.39 5.72
C GLY A 11 14.47 -9.03 4.43
N VAL A 12 13.25 -8.70 3.99
CA VAL A 12 12.74 -9.10 2.67
C VAL A 12 13.13 -8.04 1.63
N PRO A 13 13.73 -8.44 0.49
CA PRO A 13 14.01 -7.53 -0.60
C PRO A 13 12.76 -6.80 -1.10
N ALA A 14 12.89 -5.49 -1.38
CA ALA A 14 11.78 -4.71 -1.91
C ALA A 14 11.36 -5.25 -3.30
N PRO A 15 10.05 -5.45 -3.54
CA PRO A 15 9.55 -5.91 -4.84
C PRO A 15 9.78 -4.83 -5.92
N PRO A 16 9.82 -5.20 -7.22
CA PRO A 16 10.10 -4.26 -8.31
C PRO A 16 9.18 -3.03 -8.34
N SER A 17 7.90 -3.18 -7.98
CA SER A 17 6.95 -2.07 -7.87
C SER A 17 7.37 -1.07 -6.79
N LEU A 18 7.76 -1.52 -5.60
CA LEU A 18 8.23 -0.66 -4.52
C LEU A 18 9.56 0.01 -4.86
N VAL A 19 10.47 -0.69 -5.54
CA VAL A 19 11.73 -0.09 -6.03
C VAL A 19 11.44 1.08 -6.97
N ASN A 20 10.43 0.95 -7.85
CA ASN A 20 10.03 2.05 -8.72
C ASN A 20 9.44 3.24 -7.95
N ILE A 21 8.62 2.99 -6.91
CA ILE A 21 8.11 4.03 -6.02
C ILE A 21 9.28 4.79 -5.36
N TYR A 22 10.29 4.09 -4.84
CA TYR A 22 11.46 4.76 -4.25
C TYR A 22 12.28 5.56 -5.26
N LYS A 23 12.42 5.07 -6.50
CA LYS A 23 13.08 5.84 -7.57
C LYS A 23 12.32 7.12 -7.88
N GLU A 24 11.00 7.07 -7.88
CA GLU A 24 10.15 8.25 -8.07
C GLU A 24 10.35 9.26 -6.95
N LEU A 25 10.32 8.80 -5.69
CA LEU A 25 10.58 9.66 -4.52
C LEU A 25 11.97 10.31 -4.55
N LYS A 26 13.00 9.56 -5.00
CA LYS A 26 14.34 10.13 -5.17
C LYS A 26 14.37 11.18 -6.28
N ARG A 27 13.66 10.95 -7.39
CA ARG A 27 13.62 11.89 -8.51
C ARG A 27 12.88 13.18 -8.14
N ASP A 28 11.74 13.07 -7.50
CA ASP A 28 10.83 14.18 -7.23
C ASP A 28 11.25 14.98 -5.99
N LEU A 29 11.59 14.27 -4.91
CA LEU A 29 11.82 14.86 -3.58
C LEU A 29 13.29 14.75 -3.11
N ASN A 30 14.16 14.13 -3.91
CA ASN A 30 15.57 13.86 -3.58
C ASN A 30 15.76 12.98 -2.31
N ILE A 31 14.72 12.26 -1.88
CA ILE A 31 14.77 11.36 -0.72
C ILE A 31 15.62 10.13 -1.06
N ASP A 32 16.59 9.79 -0.21
CA ASP A 32 17.44 8.63 -0.41
C ASP A 32 16.65 7.32 -0.35
N ILE A 33 16.98 6.40 -1.27
CA ILE A 33 16.30 5.12 -1.41
C ILE A 33 16.66 4.23 -0.21
N PRO A 34 15.67 3.81 0.61
CA PRO A 34 15.93 2.91 1.72
C PRO A 34 16.44 1.55 1.25
N ASN A 35 17.25 0.90 2.08
CA ASN A 35 17.71 -0.47 1.84
C ASN A 35 16.69 -1.55 2.28
N HIS A 36 15.44 -1.15 2.59
CA HIS A 36 14.36 -2.03 3.01
C HIS A 36 13.03 -1.66 2.34
N GLY A 37 12.09 -2.61 2.28
CA GLY A 37 10.73 -2.37 1.77
C GLY A 37 9.65 -2.21 2.86
N TYR A 38 10.06 -1.97 4.11
CA TYR A 38 9.15 -1.77 5.24
C TYR A 38 8.62 -0.33 5.30
N LEU A 39 7.29 -0.16 5.18
CA LEU A 39 6.61 1.14 5.02
C LEU A 39 5.74 1.50 6.23
N GLN A 40 5.96 0.85 7.38
CA GLN A 40 5.21 1.16 8.61
C GLN A 40 5.34 2.64 8.99
N SER A 41 6.51 3.25 8.77
CA SER A 41 6.73 4.67 9.05
C SER A 41 5.81 5.60 8.25
N TRP A 42 5.33 5.20 7.07
CA TRP A 42 4.35 5.98 6.31
C TRP A 42 2.96 5.86 6.93
N ALA A 43 2.58 4.65 7.31
CA ALA A 43 1.31 4.40 7.99
C ALA A 43 1.22 5.17 9.31
N ASP A 44 2.30 5.19 10.10
CA ASP A 44 2.38 5.93 11.36
C ASP A 44 2.27 7.46 11.18
N GLN A 45 2.57 7.96 9.98
CA GLN A 45 2.46 9.37 9.60
C GLN A 45 1.11 9.71 8.94
N GLY A 46 0.14 8.79 8.95
CA GLY A 46 -1.21 9.02 8.44
C GLY A 46 -1.44 8.58 6.99
N VAL A 47 -0.51 7.85 6.37
CA VAL A 47 -0.71 7.29 5.03
C VAL A 47 -1.49 5.98 5.12
N LEU A 48 -2.76 5.99 4.70
CA LEU A 48 -3.58 4.79 4.63
C LEU A 48 -3.12 3.89 3.47
N MET A 49 -2.44 2.78 3.78
CA MET A 49 -1.92 1.84 2.79
C MET A 49 -2.89 0.67 2.52
N LEU A 50 -3.94 0.91 1.74
CA LEU A 50 -5.01 -0.07 1.49
C LEU A 50 -4.73 -0.95 0.25
N ASN A 51 -4.91 -2.26 0.36
CA ASN A 51 -4.97 -3.16 -0.80
C ASN A 51 -6.42 -3.35 -1.26
N THR A 52 -6.66 -3.42 -2.56
CA THR A 52 -7.99 -3.71 -3.15
C THR A 52 -8.46 -5.15 -2.93
N THR A 53 -7.53 -6.05 -2.60
CA THR A 53 -7.83 -7.42 -2.15
C THR A 53 -7.01 -7.69 -0.89
N MET A 54 -7.70 -8.04 0.21
CA MET A 54 -7.04 -8.24 1.51
C MET A 54 -6.41 -9.63 1.66
N THR A 55 -6.66 -10.52 0.72
CA THR A 55 -6.06 -11.86 0.67
C THR A 55 -5.75 -12.23 -0.77
N VAL A 56 -4.63 -12.90 -0.99
CA VAL A 56 -4.25 -13.48 -2.28
C VAL A 56 -3.89 -14.94 -2.05
N GLU A 57 -4.39 -15.83 -2.90
CA GLU A 57 -3.97 -17.22 -2.90
C GLU A 57 -2.51 -17.31 -3.38
N ARG A 58 -1.70 -18.15 -2.72
CA ARG A 58 -0.27 -18.26 -3.05
C ARG A 58 -0.11 -18.63 -4.52
N ALA A 59 0.64 -17.82 -5.26
CA ALA A 59 0.95 -17.97 -6.69
C ALA A 59 -0.24 -17.81 -7.66
N ASN A 60 -1.41 -17.35 -7.21
CA ASN A 60 -2.54 -17.05 -8.08
C ASN A 60 -2.98 -15.59 -7.91
N ALA A 61 -2.37 -14.70 -8.71
CA ALA A 61 -2.71 -13.28 -8.72
C ALA A 61 -4.20 -13.11 -9.06
N ASN A 62 -4.90 -12.24 -8.34
CA ASN A 62 -6.34 -11.98 -8.49
C ASN A 62 -7.29 -13.15 -8.14
N ALA A 63 -6.82 -14.25 -7.54
CA ALA A 63 -7.69 -15.38 -7.17
C ALA A 63 -8.91 -15.01 -6.32
N HIS A 64 -8.80 -13.92 -5.54
CA HIS A 64 -9.86 -13.42 -4.66
C HIS A 64 -10.51 -12.12 -5.16
N ALA A 65 -10.16 -11.65 -6.36
CA ALA A 65 -10.85 -10.54 -6.98
C ALA A 65 -12.31 -10.94 -7.26
N GLY A 66 -13.27 -10.16 -6.75
CA GLY A 66 -14.71 -10.40 -6.95
C GLY A 66 -15.35 -11.29 -5.89
N LYS A 67 -14.60 -11.72 -4.87
CA LYS A 67 -15.12 -12.49 -3.72
C LYS A 67 -15.66 -11.61 -2.59
N GLY A 68 -15.95 -10.33 -2.86
CA GLY A 68 -16.61 -9.42 -1.92
C GLY A 68 -15.69 -8.49 -1.13
N TRP A 69 -14.37 -8.62 -1.25
CA TRP A 69 -13.43 -7.66 -0.63
C TRP A 69 -13.63 -6.23 -1.11
N GLN A 70 -14.13 -6.05 -2.34
CA GLN A 70 -14.44 -4.73 -2.88
C GLN A 70 -15.44 -3.96 -2.02
N PHE A 71 -16.53 -4.59 -1.57
CA PHE A 71 -17.52 -3.92 -0.71
C PHE A 71 -16.88 -3.37 0.57
N PHE A 72 -15.92 -4.10 1.13
CA PHE A 72 -15.22 -3.68 2.32
C PHE A 72 -14.26 -2.52 2.04
N THR A 73 -13.45 -2.61 0.98
CA THR A 73 -12.52 -1.53 0.62
C THR A 73 -13.25 -0.27 0.16
N ASP A 74 -14.36 -0.41 -0.56
CA ASP A 74 -15.19 0.71 -1.00
C ASP A 74 -15.78 1.42 0.22
N ARG A 75 -16.32 0.65 1.19
CA ARG A 75 -16.84 1.25 2.42
C ARG A 75 -15.78 1.96 3.24
N ILE A 76 -14.54 1.45 3.27
CA ILE A 76 -13.41 2.17 3.91
C ILE A 76 -13.19 3.51 3.21
N ILE A 77 -13.10 3.52 1.88
CA ILE A 77 -12.87 4.74 1.10
C ILE A 77 -13.99 5.76 1.33
N GLU A 78 -15.25 5.33 1.31
CA GLU A 78 -16.41 6.16 1.63
C GLU A 78 -16.29 6.81 3.01
N VAL A 79 -16.09 6.00 4.06
CA VAL A 79 -16.02 6.49 5.45
C VAL A 79 -14.87 7.47 5.64
N VAL A 80 -13.69 7.17 5.09
CA VAL A 80 -12.54 8.07 5.21
C VAL A 80 -12.82 9.38 4.47
N SER A 81 -13.44 9.33 3.29
CA SER A 81 -13.82 10.54 2.53
C SER A 81 -14.85 11.39 3.25
N GLU A 82 -15.81 10.78 3.95
CA GLU A 82 -16.82 11.48 4.75
C GLU A 82 -16.20 12.19 5.97
N HIS A 83 -15.20 11.59 6.61
CA HIS A 83 -14.67 12.06 7.90
C HIS A 83 -13.37 12.87 7.79
N GLN A 84 -12.65 12.81 6.66
CA GLN A 84 -11.38 13.50 6.46
C GLN A 84 -11.50 14.59 5.37
N PRO A 85 -11.69 15.86 5.76
CA PRO A 85 -11.97 16.94 4.80
C PRO A 85 -10.76 17.34 3.92
N HIS A 86 -9.54 16.93 4.30
CA HIS A 86 -8.30 17.24 3.57
C HIS A 86 -7.56 15.98 3.14
N LEU A 87 -8.31 15.02 2.62
CA LEU A 87 -7.79 13.75 2.13
C LEU A 87 -7.24 13.88 0.69
N VAL A 88 -6.12 13.20 0.43
CA VAL A 88 -5.55 13.05 -0.92
C VAL A 88 -5.47 11.56 -1.24
N PHE A 89 -5.97 11.19 -2.41
CA PHE A 89 -5.82 9.84 -2.98
C PHE A 89 -4.68 9.83 -4.00
N LEU A 90 -3.85 8.80 -3.95
CA LEU A 90 -2.71 8.56 -4.85
C LEU A 90 -2.91 7.29 -5.66
#